data_AF-A0A428G0X8-F1
#
_entry.id   AF-A0A428G0X8-F1
#
_cell.length_a   1.000
_cell.length_b   1.000
_cell.length_c   1.000
_cell.angle_alpha   90.00
_cell.angle_beta   90.00
_cell.angle_gamma   90.00
#
_symmetry.space_group_name_H-M   'P 1'
#
loop_
_entity.id
_entity.type
_entity.pdbx_description
1 polymer ?
#
loop_
_entity_poly.entity_id
_entity_poly.type
_entity_poly.pdbx_seq_one_letter_code
_entity_poly.pdbx_strand_id
1 'polypeptide(L)'
;MLERLLQLLVLSPYFYFFHWIEKADKDSKYFVFFYYFYWIYLPFWALFSIAFTIFSFLIFNFVLKNPTDLTRWGIWIFLVFLSLVNDWKVYVCLKRMFKLRQVNNRGSSLNR
;
A
#
# COMPACT_ATOMS: atom_id res chain seq x y z
N MET A 1 8.98 -19.72 -10.77
CA MET A 1 10.07 -18.98 -10.09
C MET A 1 9.88 -17.47 -10.20
N LEU A 2 9.53 -16.95 -11.39
CA LEU A 2 9.30 -15.52 -11.64
C LEU A 2 8.16 -14.88 -10.81
N GLU A 3 7.04 -15.59 -10.61
CA GLU A 3 5.89 -15.08 -9.83
C GLU A 3 6.25 -14.81 -8.35
N ARG A 4 7.07 -15.69 -7.76
CA ARG A 4 7.55 -15.51 -6.38
C ARG A 4 8.54 -14.35 -6.28
N LEU A 5 9.37 -14.14 -7.31
CA LEU A 5 10.26 -12.98 -7.40
C LEU A 5 9.47 -11.68 -7.58
N LEU A 6 8.39 -11.68 -8.36
CA LEU A 6 7.48 -10.54 -8.49
C LEU A 6 6.75 -10.26 -7.17
N GLN A 7 6.24 -11.28 -6.48
CA GLN A 7 5.66 -11.10 -5.15
C GLN A 7 6.68 -10.54 -4.16
N LEU A 8 7.90 -11.09 -4.12
CA LEU A 8 8.99 -10.57 -3.28
C LEU A 8 9.38 -9.15 -3.67
N LEU A 9 9.43 -8.80 -4.95
CA LEU A 9 9.74 -7.46 -5.44
C LEU A 9 8.65 -6.45 -5.07
N VAL A 10 7.39 -6.88 -5.02
CA VAL A 10 6.26 -6.04 -4.66
C VAL A 10 6.14 -5.89 -3.14
N LEU A 11 6.43 -6.94 -2.35
CA LEU A 11 6.35 -6.92 -0.88
C LEU A 11 7.64 -6.43 -0.19
N SER A 12 8.80 -6.63 -0.80
CA SER A 12 10.11 -6.21 -0.28
C SER A 12 10.15 -4.71 0.06
N PRO A 13 9.71 -3.81 -0.84
CA PRO A 13 9.66 -2.39 -0.53
C PRO A 13 8.81 -2.11 0.70
N TYR A 14 7.71 -2.83 0.90
CA TYR A 14 6.84 -2.62 2.05
C TYR A 14 7.51 -3.02 3.37
N PHE A 15 8.09 -4.21 3.47
CA PHE A 15 8.78 -4.63 4.70
C PHE A 15 10.02 -3.78 4.97
N TYR A 16 10.74 -3.43 3.91
CA TYR A 16 11.88 -2.53 4.00
C TYR A 16 11.46 -1.15 4.50
N PHE A 17 10.30 -0.61 4.11
CA PHE A 17 9.80 0.68 4.61
C PHE A 17 9.63 0.70 6.13
N PHE A 18 9.01 -0.32 6.72
CA PHE A 18 8.76 -0.36 8.16
C PHE A 18 10.05 -0.51 8.96
N HIS A 19 10.99 -1.32 8.48
CA HIS A 19 12.29 -1.47 9.12
C HIS A 19 13.14 -0.20 8.98
N TRP A 20 13.09 0.40 7.80
CA TRP A 20 13.86 1.59 7.46
C TRP A 20 13.35 2.83 8.21
N ILE A 21 12.03 3.07 8.25
CA ILE A 21 11.47 4.26 8.91
C ILE A 21 11.75 4.33 10.42
N GLU A 22 11.97 3.18 11.06
CA GLU A 22 12.27 3.07 12.48
C GLU A 22 13.76 3.26 12.79
N LYS A 23 14.63 2.96 11.82
CA LYS A 23 16.09 2.95 12.00
C LYS A 23 16.83 4.03 11.20
N ALA A 24 16.15 4.73 10.32
CA ALA A 24 16.78 5.68 9.39
C ALA A 24 17.14 7.00 10.07
N ASP A 25 18.41 7.36 9.92
CA ASP A 25 18.93 8.68 10.21
C ASP A 25 18.33 9.70 9.22
N LYS A 26 17.72 10.77 9.74
CA LYS A 26 16.97 11.76 8.96
C LYS A 26 17.86 12.66 8.11
N ASP A 27 19.14 12.80 8.46
CA ASP A 27 20.10 13.65 7.75
C ASP A 27 20.84 12.91 6.62
N SER A 28 20.58 11.62 6.45
CA SER A 28 21.25 10.82 5.42
C SER A 28 20.74 11.13 4.01
N LYS A 29 21.65 11.25 3.03
CA LYS A 29 21.31 11.43 1.61
C LYS A 29 20.41 10.31 1.07
N TYR A 30 20.55 9.11 1.64
CA TYR A 30 19.72 7.95 1.30
C TYR A 30 18.28 8.09 1.81
N PHE A 31 18.04 8.90 2.86
CA PHE A 31 16.72 9.15 3.40
C PHE A 31 15.80 9.86 2.42
N VAL A 32 16.33 10.88 1.75
CA VAL A 32 15.59 11.62 0.74
C VAL A 32 15.20 10.71 -0.42
N PHE A 33 16.14 9.87 -0.90
CA PHE A 33 15.87 8.93 -1.99
C PHE A 33 14.76 7.94 -1.65
N PHE A 34 14.84 7.26 -0.51
CA PHE A 34 13.81 6.32 -0.08
C PHE A 34 12.47 7.04 0.16
N TYR A 35 12.48 8.21 0.79
CA TYR A 35 11.26 9.00 1.02
C TYR A 35 10.51 9.31 -0.27
N TYR A 36 11.19 9.80 -1.32
CA TYR A 36 10.56 10.08 -2.61
C TYR A 36 10.10 8.81 -3.33
N PHE A 37 10.89 7.72 -3.24
CA PHE A 37 10.50 6.43 -3.79
C PHE A 37 9.16 5.94 -3.19
N TYR A 38 9.03 5.98 -1.86
CA TYR A 38 7.80 5.58 -1.18
C TYR A 38 6.62 6.51 -1.44
N TRP A 39 6.89 7.79 -1.68
CA TRP A 39 5.87 8.77 -2.02
C TRP A 39 5.22 8.52 -3.39
N ILE A 40 5.96 7.95 -4.35
CA ILE A 40 5.41 7.53 -5.65
C ILE A 40 4.79 6.13 -5.56
N TYR A 41 5.38 5.25 -4.75
CA TYR A 41 4.91 3.89 -4.57
C TYR A 41 3.54 3.80 -3.89
N LEU A 42 3.28 4.66 -2.90
CA LEU A 42 1.99 4.73 -2.18
C LEU A 42 0.78 5.00 -3.09
N PRO A 43 0.76 6.05 -3.94
CA PRO A 43 -0.34 6.29 -4.86
C PRO A 43 -0.46 5.19 -5.92
N PHE A 44 0.64 4.53 -6.30
CA PHE A 44 0.57 3.37 -7.19
C PHE A 44 -0.23 2.22 -6.56
N TRP A 45 -0.02 1.95 -5.26
CA TRP A 45 -0.84 0.98 -4.53
C TRP A 45 -2.29 1.40 -4.32
N ALA A 46 -2.55 2.71 -4.18
CA ALA A 46 -3.91 3.22 -4.11
C ALA A 46 -4.65 3.04 -5.45
N LEU A 47 -3.97 3.27 -6.58
CA LEU A 47 -4.51 2.97 -7.92
C LEU A 47 -4.83 1.49 -8.08
N PHE A 48 -3.96 0.61 -7.56
CA PHE A 48 -4.23 -0.83 -7.53
C PHE A 48 -5.50 -1.15 -6.73
N SER A 49 -5.71 -0.50 -5.58
CA SER A 49 -6.94 -0.67 -4.80
C SER A 49 -8.19 -0.24 -5.59
N ILE A 50 -8.14 0.92 -6.26
CA ILE A 50 -9.23 1.40 -7.11
C ILE A 50 -9.55 0.40 -8.23
N ALA A 51 -8.52 -0.14 -8.89
CA ALA A 51 -8.70 -1.15 -9.92
C ALA A 51 -9.38 -2.41 -9.36
N PHE A 52 -9.02 -2.86 -8.16
CA PHE A 52 -9.66 -3.99 -7.49
C PHE A 52 -11.11 -3.71 -7.12
N THR A 53 -11.44 -2.49 -6.70
CA THR A 53 -12.82 -2.08 -6.42
C THR A 53 -13.68 -2.12 -7.68
N ILE A 54 -13.18 -1.59 -8.80
CA ILE A 54 -13.89 -1.64 -10.10
C ILE A 54 -14.07 -3.09 -10.54
N PHE A 55 -13.02 -3.91 -10.42
CA PHE A 55 -13.06 -5.32 -10.76
C PHE A 55 -14.05 -6.12 -9.89
N SER A 56 -14.10 -5.82 -8.59
CA SER A 56 -15.06 -6.41 -7.66
C SER A 56 -16.50 -6.06 -8.04
N PHE A 57 -16.76 -4.82 -8.46
CA PHE A 57 -18.08 -4.38 -8.91
C PHE A 57 -18.51 -5.07 -10.22
N LEU A 58 -17.58 -5.28 -11.15
CA LEU A 58 -17.82 -6.05 -12.38
C LEU A 58 -18.18 -7.50 -12.07
N ILE A 59 -17.41 -8.16 -11.19
CA ILE A 59 -17.65 -9.56 -10.82
C ILE A 59 -18.94 -9.71 -10.01
N PHE A 60 -19.34 -8.71 -9.22
CA PHE A 60 -20.55 -8.76 -8.42
C PHE A 60 -21.80 -9.08 -9.26
N ASN A 61 -21.94 -8.49 -10.44
CA ASN A 61 -23.03 -8.79 -11.37
C ASN A 61 -23.03 -10.27 -11.81
N PHE A 62 -21.84 -10.86 -12.00
CA PHE A 62 -21.69 -12.27 -12.34
C PHE A 62 -22.01 -13.20 -11.17
N VAL A 63 -21.70 -12.78 -9.93
CA VAL A 63 -22.06 -13.52 -8.70
C VAL A 63 -23.58 -13.54 -8.52
N LEU A 64 -24.25 -12.40 -8.72
CA LEU A 64 -25.71 -12.30 -8.58
C LEU A 64 -26.49 -13.16 -9.58
N LYS A 65 -25.91 -13.46 -10.75
CA LYS A 65 -26.57 -14.28 -11.78
C LYS A 65 -26.79 -15.73 -11.35
N ASN A 66 -25.98 -16.26 -10.44
CA ASN A 66 -26.14 -17.59 -9.85
C ASN A 66 -25.78 -17.54 -8.36
N PRO A 67 -26.71 -17.07 -7.51
CA PRO A 67 -26.42 -16.77 -6.10
C PRO A 67 -26.15 -18.02 -5.25
N THR A 68 -26.51 -19.21 -5.74
CA THR A 68 -26.30 -20.50 -5.07
C THR A 68 -24.85 -20.99 -5.14
N ASP A 69 -24.01 -20.37 -5.96
CA ASP A 69 -22.64 -20.82 -6.21
C ASP A 69 -21.67 -20.23 -5.17
N LEU A 70 -21.44 -21.01 -4.10
CA LEU A 70 -20.60 -20.62 -2.96
C LEU A 70 -19.17 -20.25 -3.38
N THR A 71 -18.65 -20.88 -4.44
CA THR A 71 -17.31 -20.62 -4.97
C THR A 71 -17.16 -19.19 -5.47
N ARG A 72 -18.19 -18.66 -6.15
CA ARG A 72 -18.18 -17.28 -6.68
C ARG A 72 -18.28 -16.25 -5.57
N TRP A 73 -19.12 -16.51 -4.57
CA TRP A 73 -19.18 -15.68 -3.38
C TRP A 73 -17.85 -15.67 -2.63
N GLY A 74 -17.20 -16.82 -2.50
CA GLY A 74 -15.87 -16.94 -1.91
C GLY A 74 -14.83 -16.09 -2.66
N ILE A 75 -14.77 -16.18 -3.99
CA ILE A 75 -13.87 -15.36 -4.81
C ILE A 75 -14.16 -13.86 -4.66
N TRP A 76 -15.44 -13.47 -4.66
CA TRP A 76 -15.83 -12.07 -4.52
C TRP A 76 -15.48 -11.50 -3.13
N ILE A 77 -15.81 -12.23 -2.06
CA ILE A 77 -15.44 -11.84 -0.69
C ILE A 77 -13.92 -11.76 -0.55
N PHE A 78 -13.18 -12.70 -1.17
CA PHE A 78 -11.72 -12.68 -1.16
C PHE A 78 -11.14 -11.44 -1.86
N LEU A 79 -11.71 -11.03 -2.99
CA LEU A 79 -11.31 -9.79 -3.68
C LEU A 79 -11.58 -8.54 -2.84
N VAL A 80 -12.76 -8.45 -2.21
CA VAL A 80 -13.09 -7.35 -1.29
C VAL A 80 -12.12 -7.33 -0.10
N PHE A 81 -11.85 -8.49 0.49
CA PHE A 81 -10.90 -8.61 1.61
C PHE A 81 -9.49 -8.18 1.19
N LEU A 82 -9.02 -8.56 0.00
CA LEU A 82 -7.73 -8.13 -0.53
C LEU A 82 -7.63 -6.61 -0.67
N SER A 83 -8.68 -5.97 -1.19
CA SER A 83 -8.74 -4.50 -1.31
C SER A 83 -8.69 -3.83 0.06
N LEU A 84 -9.46 -4.34 1.03
CA LEU A 84 -9.53 -3.77 2.37
C LEU A 84 -8.21 -3.91 3.13
N VAL A 85 -7.55 -5.08 3.04
CA VAL A 85 -6.21 -5.30 3.58
C VAL A 85 -5.19 -4.38 2.89
N ASN A 86 -5.31 -4.18 1.59
CA ASN A 86 -4.43 -3.28 0.85
C ASN A 86 -4.58 -1.82 1.30
N ASP A 87 -5.81 -1.32 1.40
CA ASP A 87 -6.10 0.04 1.86
C ASP A 87 -5.60 0.27 3.28
N TRP A 88 -5.77 -0.71 4.17
CA TRP A 88 -5.20 -0.65 5.52
C TRP A 88 -3.68 -0.47 5.50
N LYS A 89 -2.98 -1.24 4.65
CA LYS A 89 -1.52 -1.16 4.53
C LYS A 89 -1.07 0.18 3.98
N VAL A 90 -1.74 0.70 2.94
CA VAL A 90 -1.52 2.03 2.37
C VAL A 90 -1.73 3.10 3.43
N TYR A 91 -2.83 3.03 4.19
CA TYR A 91 -3.17 3.98 5.24
C TYR A 91 -2.11 4.04 6.35
N VAL A 92 -1.65 2.90 6.87
CA VAL A 92 -0.61 2.87 7.91
C VAL A 92 0.70 3.48 7.39
N CYS A 93 1.06 3.18 6.15
CA CYS A 93 2.27 3.71 5.51
C CYS A 93 2.18 5.23 5.31
N LEU A 94 1.05 5.73 4.81
CA LEU A 94 0.77 7.15 4.62
C LEU A 94 0.79 7.92 5.96
N LYS A 95 0.18 7.35 7.01
CA LYS A 95 0.17 7.95 8.36
C LYS A 95 1.58 8.15 8.90
N ARG A 96 2.47 7.17 8.71
CA ARG A 96 3.88 7.27 9.11
C ARG A 96 4.64 8.30 8.28
N MET A 97 4.44 8.34 6.97
CA MET A 97 5.04 9.37 6.09
C MET A 97 4.61 10.78 6.47
N PHE A 98 3.33 10.99 6.80
CA PHE A 98 2.84 12.30 7.23
C PHE A 98 3.46 12.73 8.57
N LYS A 99 3.63 11.79 9.51
CA LYS A 99 4.34 12.02 10.78
C LYS A 99 5.79 12.44 10.52
N LEU A 100 6.50 11.79 9.60
CA LEU A 100 7.87 12.19 9.22
C LEU A 100 7.91 13.61 8.66
N ARG A 101 6.99 13.96 7.76
CA ARG A 101 6.91 15.30 7.16
C ARG A 101 6.69 16.38 8.23
N GLN A 102 5.81 16.13 9.20
CA GLN A 102 5.58 17.06 10.31
C GLN A 102 6.82 17.26 11.18
N VAL A 103 7.55 16.18 11.48
CA VAL A 103 8.78 16.28 12.28
C VAL A 103 9.87 17.04 11.53
N ASN A 104 10.02 16.81 10.22
CA ASN A 104 10.98 17.55 9.41
C ASN A 104 10.66 19.05 9.35
N ASN A 105 9.38 19.41 9.17
CA ASN A 105 8.93 20.81 9.14
C ASN A 105 9.08 21.52 10.51
N ARG A 106 8.98 20.81 11.63
CA ARG A 106 9.21 21.38 12.97
C ARG A 106 10.69 21.56 13.29
N GLY A 107 11.55 20.66 12.81
CA GLY A 107 13.00 20.80 12.93
C GLY A 107 13.52 22.01 12.17
N SER A 108 12.99 22.28 10.97
CA SER A 108 13.38 23.45 10.18
C SER A 108 12.86 24.78 10.75
N SER A 109 11.72 24.80 11.46
CA SER A 109 11.20 26.01 12.10
C SER A 109 11.92 26.41 13.39
N LEU A 110 12.63 25.48 14.04
CA LEU A 110 13.41 25.73 15.26
C LEU A 110 14.85 26.19 14.96
N ASN A 111 15.30 26.02 13.72
CA ASN A 111 16.64 26.38 13.23
C ASN A 111 16.65 27.71 12.45
N ARG A 112 15.58 28.50 12.52
CA ARG A 112 15.44 29.84 11.94
C ARG A 112 15.09 30.81 13.06
#